data_AF-A0A0M2LTL1-F1
#
_entry.id   AF-A0A0M2LTL1-F1
#
_cell.length_a   1.000
_cell.length_b   1.000
_cell.length_c   1.000
_cell.angle_alpha   90.00
_cell.angle_beta   90.00
_cell.angle_gamma   90.00
#
_symmetry.space_group_name_H-M   'P 1'
#
loop_
_entity.id
_entity.type
_entity.pdbx_description
1 polymer ?
#
loop_
_entity_poly.entity_id
_entity_poly.type
_entity_poly.pdbx_seq_one_letter_code
_entity_poly.pdbx_strand_id
1 'polypeptide(L)'
;MSSAESLIAEGLSRVNWGTVLTALLGASGGAFAALNRARGRRRDDMQAFIDQLQEERNQYADLLREERRADQARMDRMWADKAASREYVAQLRAHIHRGDPPPPPGAPDGYIE
;
A
#
# COMPACT_ATOMS: atom_id res chain seq x y z
N MET A 1 -4.68 68.38 33.84
CA MET A 1 -4.55 67.50 32.66
C MET A 1 -3.10 67.55 32.25
N SER A 2 -2.45 66.40 32.33
CA SER A 2 -1.01 66.23 32.55
C SER A 2 -0.24 66.35 31.23
N SER A 3 0.95 66.95 31.24
CA SER A 3 1.83 67.11 30.07
C SER A 3 2.12 65.81 29.29
N ALA A 4 1.87 64.64 29.92
CA ALA A 4 1.90 63.34 29.26
C ALA A 4 0.82 63.21 28.16
N GLU A 5 -0.38 63.75 28.38
CA GLU A 5 -1.49 63.66 27.42
C GLU A 5 -1.21 64.50 26.17
N SER A 6 -0.58 65.67 26.31
CA SER A 6 -0.21 66.52 25.17
C SER A 6 0.94 65.93 24.34
N LEU A 7 1.93 65.30 24.99
CA LEU A 7 3.03 64.64 24.29
C LEU A 7 2.56 63.41 23.50
N ILE A 8 1.59 62.67 24.04
CA ILE A 8 0.97 61.53 23.35
C ILE A 8 0.13 62.03 22.15
N ALA A 9 -0.65 63.09 22.34
CA ALA A 9 -1.47 63.67 21.26
C ALA A 9 -0.60 64.24 20.11
N GLU A 10 0.53 64.87 20.42
CA GLU A 10 1.47 65.37 19.42
C GLU A 10 2.22 64.24 18.69
N GLY A 11 2.54 63.16 19.40
CA GLY A 11 3.13 61.97 18.79
C GLY A 11 2.18 61.28 17.80
N LEU A 12 0.88 61.20 18.14
CA LEU A 12 -0.15 60.55 17.32
C LEU A 12 -0.50 61.32 16.05
N SER A 13 -0.42 62.66 16.05
CA SER A 13 -0.73 63.48 14.87
C SER A 13 0.36 63.43 13.80
N ARG A 14 1.58 63.01 14.15
CA ARG A 14 2.71 62.79 13.22
C ARG A 14 2.68 61.40 12.56
N VAL A 15 1.80 60.50 13.00
CA VAL A 15 1.70 59.14 12.45
C VAL A 15 0.91 59.14 11.15
N ASN A 16 1.54 58.66 10.08
CA ASN A 16 0.84 58.40 8.81
C ASN A 16 -0.01 57.12 8.94
N TRP A 17 -1.28 57.31 9.30
CA TRP A 17 -2.26 56.22 9.44
C TRP A 17 -2.47 55.40 8.16
N GLY A 18 -2.23 55.98 6.98
CA GLY A 18 -2.27 55.24 5.72
C GLY A 18 -1.17 54.16 5.65
N THR A 19 0.04 54.49 6.10
CA THR A 19 1.15 53.53 6.21
C THR A 19 0.84 52.45 7.24
N VAL A 20 0.27 52.81 8.40
CA VAL A 20 -0.11 51.86 9.45
C VAL A 20 -1.17 50.88 8.95
N LEU A 21 -2.22 51.36 8.28
CA LEU A 21 -3.28 50.52 7.72
C LEU A 21 -2.75 49.61 6.61
N THR A 22 -1.89 50.12 5.73
CA THR A 22 -1.27 49.32 4.67
C THR A 22 -0.37 48.23 5.25
N ALA A 23 0.40 48.54 6.29
CA ALA A 23 1.22 47.57 6.99
C ALA A 23 0.37 46.50 7.71
N LEU A 24 -0.74 46.89 8.34
CA LEU A 24 -1.69 45.97 8.99
C LEU A 24 -2.39 45.05 7.98
N LEU A 25 -2.84 45.59 6.85
CA LEU A 25 -3.46 44.83 5.77
C LEU A 25 -2.44 43.89 5.09
N GLY A 26 -1.21 44.36 4.86
CA GLY A 26 -0.12 43.54 4.34
C GLY A 26 0.28 42.40 5.28
N ALA A 27 0.39 42.69 6.59
CA ALA A 27 0.73 41.70 7.61
C ALA A 27 -0.38 40.64 7.79
N SER A 28 -1.65 41.07 7.79
CA SER A 28 -2.79 40.16 7.90
C SER A 28 -2.98 39.30 6.64
N GLY A 29 -2.83 39.87 5.44
CA GLY A 29 -2.83 39.12 4.18
C GLY A 29 -1.67 38.11 4.09
N GLY A 30 -0.47 38.51 4.51
CA GLY A 30 0.71 37.64 4.56
C GLY A 30 0.55 36.46 5.53
N ALA A 31 0.02 36.72 6.73
CA ALA A 31 -0.25 35.67 7.72
C ALA A 31 -1.31 34.67 7.21
N PHE A 32 -2.38 35.15 6.57
CA PHE A 32 -3.43 34.29 6.01
C PHE A 32 -2.89 33.41 4.87
N ALA A 33 -2.09 33.99 3.96
CA ALA A 33 -1.46 33.24 2.88
C ALA A 33 -0.48 32.17 3.40
N ALA A 34 0.31 32.49 4.43
CA ALA A 34 1.23 31.55 5.06
C ALA A 34 0.48 30.38 5.71
N LEU A 35 -0.61 30.65 6.43
CA LEU A 35 -1.44 29.62 7.04
C LEU A 35 -2.12 28.70 6.01
N ASN A 36 -2.63 29.26 4.92
CA ASN A 36 -3.21 28.45 3.84
C ASN A 36 -2.17 27.59 3.13
N ARG A 37 -0.96 28.11 2.88
CA ARG A 37 0.14 27.30 2.33
C ARG A 37 0.58 26.19 3.28
N ALA A 38 0.67 26.47 4.58
CA ALA A 38 1.01 25.45 5.58
C ALA A 38 -0.05 24.35 5.67
N ARG A 39 -1.35 24.70 5.56
CA ARG A 39 -2.44 23.72 5.49
C ARG A 39 -2.44 22.93 4.20
N GLY A 40 -2.13 23.56 3.07
CA GLY A 40 -1.97 22.88 1.77
C GLY A 40 -0.88 21.82 1.83
N ARG A 41 0.33 22.21 2.26
CA ARG A 41 1.46 21.27 2.41
C ARG A 41 1.13 20.06 3.29
N ARG A 42 0.45 20.27 4.42
CA ARG A 42 0.01 19.16 5.28
C ARG A 42 -0.95 18.19 4.58
N ARG A 43 -1.84 18.70 3.73
CA ARG A 43 -2.75 17.85 2.94
C ARG A 43 -1.98 17.09 1.88
N ASP A 44 -1.04 17.75 1.19
CA ASP A 44 -0.20 17.13 0.17
C ASP A 44 0.68 16.02 0.78
N ASP A 45 1.30 16.28 1.94
CA ASP A 45 2.10 15.29 2.69
C ASP A 45 1.25 14.08 3.11
N MET A 46 0.02 14.33 3.59
CA MET A 46 -0.90 13.24 3.95
C MET A 46 -1.36 12.44 2.73
N GLN A 47 -1.62 13.10 1.60
CA GLN A 47 -1.98 12.41 0.36
C GLN A 47 -0.82 11.55 -0.15
N ALA A 48 0.40 12.10 -0.18
CA ALA A 48 1.59 11.35 -0.56
C ALA A 48 1.81 10.12 0.33
N PHE A 49 1.59 10.25 1.65
CA PHE A 49 1.68 9.13 2.57
C PHE A 49 0.59 8.08 2.33
N ILE A 50 -0.65 8.50 2.05
CA ILE A 50 -1.75 7.59 1.72
C ILE A 50 -1.44 6.84 0.42
N ASP A 51 -0.93 7.53 -0.60
CA ASP A 51 -0.58 6.92 -1.88
C ASP A 51 0.52 5.88 -1.71
N GLN A 52 1.55 6.18 -0.90
CA GLN A 52 2.59 5.22 -0.54
C GLN A 52 2.02 3.97 0.14
N LEU A 53 1.15 4.14 1.14
CA LEU A 53 0.52 3.01 1.83
C LEU A 53 -0.38 2.19 0.89
N GLN A 54 -1.09 2.84 -0.03
CA GLN A 54 -1.90 2.14 -1.02
C GLN A 54 -1.03 1.36 -2.00
N GLU A 55 0.09 1.94 -2.42
CA GLU A 55 1.06 1.29 -3.30
C GLU A 55 1.70 0.07 -2.61
N GLU A 56 2.21 0.21 -1.38
CA GLU A 56 2.73 -0.91 -0.60
C GLU A 56 1.67 -2.02 -0.43
N ARG A 57 0.44 -1.65 -0.06
CA ARG A 57 -0.66 -2.62 0.09
C ARG A 57 -0.93 -3.37 -1.22
N ASN A 58 -0.93 -2.67 -2.35
CA ASN A 58 -1.18 -3.29 -3.64
C ASN A 58 -0.02 -4.22 -4.04
N GLN A 59 1.22 -3.82 -3.83
CA GLN A 59 2.40 -4.67 -4.05
C GLN A 59 2.33 -5.95 -3.22
N TYR A 60 2.02 -5.85 -1.91
CA TYR A 60 1.84 -7.04 -1.07
C TYR A 60 0.68 -7.92 -1.52
N ALA A 61 -0.44 -7.32 -1.96
CA ALA A 61 -1.58 -8.08 -2.45
C ALA A 61 -1.24 -8.87 -3.72
N ASP A 62 -0.42 -8.32 -4.60
CA ASP A 62 0.02 -8.97 -5.84
C ASP A 62 1.00 -10.10 -5.55
N LEU A 63 1.99 -9.89 -4.68
CA LEU A 63 2.90 -10.96 -4.22
C LEU A 63 2.13 -12.14 -3.61
N LEU A 64 1.16 -11.87 -2.74
CA LEU A 64 0.31 -12.91 -2.13
C LEU A 64 -0.58 -13.64 -3.14
N ARG A 65 -0.94 -13.02 -4.26
CA ARG A 65 -1.69 -13.69 -5.34
C ARG A 65 -0.77 -14.62 -6.12
N GLU A 66 0.45 -14.18 -6.41
CA GLU A 66 1.45 -14.99 -7.11
C GLU A 66 1.88 -16.20 -6.29
N GLU A 67 2.18 -16.00 -5.00
CA GLU A 67 2.53 -17.09 -4.08
C GLU A 67 1.40 -18.13 -4.00
N ARG A 68 0.15 -17.68 -3.84
CA ARG A 68 -1.00 -18.58 -3.83
C ARG A 68 -1.16 -19.37 -5.12
N ARG A 69 -0.93 -18.75 -6.28
CA ARG A 69 -0.99 -19.45 -7.58
C ARG A 69 0.13 -20.50 -7.68
N ALA A 70 1.34 -20.15 -7.25
CA ALA A 70 2.48 -21.07 -7.28
C ALA A 70 2.26 -22.27 -6.34
N ASP A 71 1.76 -22.01 -5.13
CA ASP A 71 1.42 -23.05 -4.16
C ASP A 71 0.29 -23.94 -4.66
N GLN A 72 -0.78 -23.37 -5.22
CA GLN A 72 -1.86 -24.14 -5.84
C GLN A 72 -1.32 -25.02 -6.96
N ALA A 73 -0.49 -24.49 -7.87
CA ALA A 73 0.11 -25.28 -8.93
C ALA A 73 1.05 -26.38 -8.41
N ARG A 74 1.74 -26.17 -7.27
CA ARG A 74 2.54 -27.22 -6.61
C ARG A 74 1.63 -28.31 -6.05
N MET A 75 0.56 -27.93 -5.35
CA MET A 75 -0.41 -28.86 -4.77
C MET A 75 -1.12 -29.67 -5.86
N ASP A 76 -1.55 -29.02 -6.95
CA ASP A 76 -2.23 -29.69 -8.06
C ASP A 76 -1.34 -30.75 -8.71
N ARG A 77 -0.06 -30.44 -8.94
CA ARG A 77 0.93 -31.41 -9.44
C ARG A 77 1.10 -32.58 -8.48
N MET A 78 1.24 -32.31 -7.19
CA MET A 78 1.35 -33.36 -6.16
C MET A 78 0.10 -34.26 -6.14
N TRP A 79 -1.09 -33.67 -6.26
CA TRP A 79 -2.33 -34.45 -6.27
C TRP A 79 -2.51 -35.25 -7.55
N ALA A 80 -2.12 -34.71 -8.69
CA ALA A 80 -2.14 -35.42 -9.97
C ALA A 80 -1.20 -36.64 -9.94
N ASP A 81 0.04 -36.46 -9.47
CA ASP A 81 1.01 -37.54 -9.30
C ASP A 81 0.50 -38.63 -8.34
N LYS A 82 -0.06 -38.20 -7.20
CA LYS A 82 -0.65 -39.11 -6.22
C LYS A 82 -1.86 -39.87 -6.77
N ALA A 83 -2.67 -39.24 -7.63
CA ALA A 83 -3.79 -39.90 -8.28
C ALA A 83 -3.30 -40.97 -9.26
N ALA A 84 -2.32 -40.64 -10.11
CA ALA A 84 -1.70 -41.59 -11.03
C ALA A 84 -1.07 -42.78 -10.30
N SER A 85 -0.37 -42.51 -9.19
CA SER A 85 0.20 -43.52 -8.29
C SER A 85 -0.86 -44.49 -7.76
N ARG A 86 -1.99 -43.97 -7.29
CA ARG A 86 -3.09 -44.78 -6.75
C ARG A 86 -3.72 -45.67 -7.81
N GLU A 87 -3.91 -45.12 -9.00
CA GLU A 87 -4.46 -45.84 -10.14
C GLU A 87 -3.52 -47.01 -10.53
N TYR A 88 -2.22 -46.74 -10.62
CA TYR A 88 -1.22 -47.77 -10.90
C TYR A 88 -1.21 -48.89 -9.84
N VAL A 89 -1.21 -48.53 -8.55
CA VAL A 89 -1.27 -49.51 -7.46
C VAL A 89 -2.55 -50.34 -7.51
N ALA A 90 -3.69 -49.73 -7.86
CA ALA A 90 -4.96 -50.43 -8.02
C ALA A 90 -4.89 -51.43 -9.19
N GLN A 91 -4.33 -51.04 -10.34
CA GLN A 91 -4.13 -51.91 -11.48
C GLN A 91 -3.19 -53.08 -11.15
N LEU A 92 -2.08 -52.81 -10.46
CA LEU A 92 -1.14 -53.84 -10.03
C LEU A 92 -1.81 -54.85 -9.08
N ARG A 93 -2.59 -54.36 -8.12
CA ARG A 93 -3.35 -55.23 -7.20
C ARG A 93 -4.36 -56.08 -7.96
N ALA A 94 -5.04 -55.52 -8.95
CA ALA A 94 -5.98 -56.27 -9.79
C ALA A 94 -5.28 -57.35 -10.64
N HIS A 95 -4.14 -57.02 -11.24
CA HIS A 95 -3.31 -57.96 -12.01
C HIS A 95 -2.86 -59.16 -11.15
N ILE A 96 -2.33 -58.89 -9.95
CA ILE A 96 -1.93 -59.94 -8.99
C ILE A 96 -3.13 -60.80 -8.59
N HIS A 97 -4.28 -60.18 -8.29
CA HIS A 97 -5.48 -60.90 -7.89
C HIS A 97 -6.01 -61.82 -9.01
N ARG A 98 -5.85 -61.43 -10.28
CA ARG A 98 -6.26 -62.25 -11.43
C ARG A 98 -5.26 -63.36 -11.75
N GLY A 99 -4.05 -63.33 -11.21
CA GLY A 99 -2.99 -64.28 -11.53
C GLY A 99 -2.49 -64.13 -12.96
N ASP A 100 -2.60 -62.94 -13.53
CA ASP A 100 -2.09 -62.63 -14.87
C ASP A 100 -0.56 -62.87 -14.89
N PRO A 101 0.01 -63.45 -15.98
CA PRO A 101 1.44 -63.69 -16.07
C PRO A 101 2.22 -62.37 -16.23
N PRO A 102 3.50 -62.31 -15.80
CA PRO A 102 4.34 -61.13 -15.98
C PRO A 102 4.53 -60.79 -17.47
N PRO A 103 4.78 -59.51 -17.85
CA PRO A 103 5.13 -58.39 -16.96
C PRO A 103 3.92 -57.66 -16.35
N PRO A 104 4.11 -56.98 -15.21
CA PRO A 104 3.07 -56.15 -14.60
C PRO A 104 2.66 -54.99 -15.51
N PRO A 105 1.54 -54.30 -15.20
CA PRO A 105 1.19 -53.04 -15.85
C PRO A 105 2.39 -52.08 -15.83
N GLY A 106 2.54 -51.28 -16.88
CA GLY A 106 3.59 -50.25 -16.93
C GLY A 106 3.35 -49.18 -15.86
N ALA A 107 4.43 -48.72 -15.23
CA ALA A 107 4.38 -47.58 -14.33
C ALA A 107 3.98 -46.31 -15.10
N PRO A 108 3.20 -45.39 -14.50
CA PRO A 108 2.95 -44.09 -15.10
C PRO A 108 4.25 -43.28 -15.21
N ASP A 109 4.35 -42.43 -16.23
CA ASP A 109 5.54 -41.59 -16.45
C ASP A 109 5.91 -40.80 -15.19
N GLY A 110 7.17 -40.89 -14.76
CA GLY A 110 7.69 -40.26 -13.54
C GLY A 110 7.44 -41.02 -12.23
N TYR A 111 6.82 -42.21 -12.27
CA TYR A 111 6.60 -43.05 -11.11
C TYR A 111 7.83 -43.94 -10.83
N ILE A 112 8.69 -43.47 -9.92
CA ILE A 112 9.97 -44.07 -9.52
C ILE A 112 11.03 -43.99 -10.63
N GLU A 113 11.59 -42.79 -10.82
CA GLU A 113 12.90 -42.57 -11.45
C GLU A 113 13.89 -42.03 -10.40
#